data_AF-A0AAU2U6B2-F1
#
_entry.id   AF-A0AAU2U6B2-F1
#
_cell.length_a   1.000
_cell.length_b   1.000
_cell.length_c   1.000
_cell.angle_alpha   90.00
_cell.angle_beta   90.00
_cell.angle_gamma   90.00
#
_symmetry.space_group_name_H-M   'P 1'
#
loop_
_entity.id
_entity.type
_entity.pdbx_description
1 polymer ?
#
loop_
_entity_poly.entity_id
_entity_poly.type
_entity_poly.pdbx_seq_one_letter_code
_entity_poly.pdbx_strand_id
1 'polypeptide(L)'
;MNSVDPREVIASSLGGMVDYGRAYARDLPEELACWHCYTLDGGHSILVALDDGTLGDAPTLEKIVDMLVPAPVKAVERAGWRTWEGFVVCNLPYDPTLGLVTDPADDEYGDGSDESETSESAEPVMTMLAVGEPYPGRVQWRDGACEISITQQGVDFVLALANPTTHEVKAFRKGNAEFALVPGRHHLMWAYKFTDPQDSDPRHGIQWSDQPWEYHRQAAGPAAAVPAGRGGSFQLQLVLVDASTGVVEALRMIGPSVEFADALRDAVEAQASVPHDPAAANRELESVYTRYKSSTDLVLVAEARFEALRDGTAR
;
A
#
# COMPACT_ATOMS: atom_id res chain seq x y z
N MET A 1 -35.01 10.46 1.89
CA MET A 1 -34.03 10.80 0.83
C MET A 1 -32.79 10.00 1.16
N ASN A 2 -32.35 9.12 0.26
CA ASN A 2 -31.11 8.38 0.48
C ASN A 2 -29.98 9.40 0.50
N SER A 3 -29.37 9.60 1.66
CA SER A 3 -28.13 10.36 1.75
C SER A 3 -27.09 9.62 0.93
N VAL A 4 -26.53 10.28 -0.07
CA VAL A 4 -25.35 9.77 -0.77
C VAL A 4 -24.22 9.70 0.26
N ASP A 5 -23.51 8.57 0.34
CA ASP A 5 -22.30 8.46 1.16
C ASP A 5 -21.09 8.85 0.30
N PRO A 6 -20.45 10.01 0.56
CA PRO A 6 -19.29 10.46 -0.20
C PRO A 6 -18.17 9.42 -0.27
N ARG A 7 -17.99 8.59 0.77
CA ARG A 7 -16.94 7.56 0.77
C ARG A 7 -17.23 6.44 -0.21
N GLU A 8 -18.48 6.00 -0.31
CA GLU A 8 -18.88 4.99 -1.31
C GLU A 8 -18.74 5.54 -2.73
N VAL A 9 -19.07 6.81 -2.94
CA VAL A 9 -18.89 7.45 -4.25
C VAL A 9 -17.41 7.58 -4.60
N ILE A 10 -16.56 8.07 -3.70
CA ILE A 10 -15.11 8.15 -3.92
C ILE A 10 -14.53 6.77 -4.27
N ALA A 11 -14.90 5.74 -3.51
CA ALA A 11 -14.42 4.38 -3.74
C ALA A 11 -14.87 3.81 -5.10
N SER A 12 -16.11 4.08 -5.52
CA SER A 12 -16.63 3.60 -6.80
C SER A 12 -16.13 4.40 -8.01
N SER A 13 -15.95 5.72 -7.87
CA SER A 13 -15.50 6.61 -8.95
C SER A 13 -13.98 6.53 -9.20
N LEU A 14 -13.17 6.43 -8.15
CA LEU A 14 -11.70 6.45 -8.26
C LEU A 14 -11.05 5.07 -8.08
N GLY A 15 -11.82 4.07 -7.65
CA GLY A 15 -11.31 2.71 -7.45
C GLY A 15 -10.13 2.66 -6.47
N GLY A 16 -9.08 1.92 -6.84
CA GLY A 16 -7.86 1.75 -6.04
C GLY A 16 -6.85 2.89 -6.12
N MET A 17 -7.21 4.04 -6.72
CA MET A 17 -6.29 5.18 -6.91
C MET A 17 -6.25 6.15 -5.72
N VAL A 18 -6.97 5.85 -4.64
CA VAL A 18 -7.13 6.72 -3.46
C VAL A 18 -6.44 6.15 -2.23
N ASP A 19 -5.66 7.00 -1.55
CA ASP A 19 -5.16 6.79 -0.20
C ASP A 19 -6.06 7.51 0.81
N TYR A 20 -6.76 6.74 1.65
CA TYR A 20 -7.66 7.28 2.67
C TYR A 20 -6.96 7.66 3.99
N GLY A 21 -5.65 7.36 4.11
CA GLY A 21 -4.88 7.61 5.33
C GLY A 21 -4.33 9.02 5.45
N ARG A 22 -4.37 9.81 4.37
CA ARG A 22 -3.80 11.17 4.35
C ARG A 22 -4.86 12.21 4.66
N ALA A 23 -4.78 12.80 5.84
CA ALA A 23 -5.56 14.00 6.16
C ALA A 23 -4.95 15.23 5.46
N TYR A 24 -5.80 16.16 5.02
CA TYR A 24 -5.32 17.45 4.54
C TYR A 24 -4.76 18.27 5.71
N ALA A 25 -3.65 18.99 5.50
CA ALA A 25 -2.90 19.66 6.58
C ALA A 25 -3.69 20.75 7.32
N ARG A 26 -4.74 21.28 6.71
CA ARG A 26 -5.63 22.30 7.28
C ARG A 26 -7.07 21.82 7.30
N ASP A 27 -7.85 22.37 8.23
CA ASP A 27 -9.27 22.11 8.33
C ASP A 27 -9.99 22.57 7.04
N LEU A 28 -10.73 21.65 6.44
CA LEU A 28 -11.59 21.94 5.30
C LEU A 28 -13.01 22.29 5.76
N PRO A 29 -13.72 23.13 4.98
CA PRO A 29 -15.16 23.28 5.13
C PRO A 29 -15.84 21.90 5.17
N GLU A 30 -16.85 21.75 6.02
CA GLU A 30 -17.53 20.46 6.25
C GLU A 30 -18.05 19.84 4.94
N GLU A 31 -18.52 20.70 4.02
CA GLU A 31 -19.01 20.30 2.71
C GLU A 31 -17.91 19.74 1.78
N LEU A 32 -16.65 20.13 1.98
CA LEU A 32 -15.51 19.63 1.21
C LEU A 32 -14.82 18.47 1.92
N ALA A 33 -14.75 18.51 3.26
CA ALA A 33 -14.05 17.53 4.08
C ALA A 33 -14.53 16.10 3.85
N CYS A 34 -15.84 15.90 3.65
CA CYS A 34 -16.40 14.58 3.37
C CYS A 34 -16.10 14.06 1.96
N TRP A 35 -15.73 14.95 1.03
CA TRP A 35 -15.36 14.64 -0.35
C TRP A 35 -13.84 14.64 -0.60
N HIS A 36 -13.05 14.86 0.45
CA HIS A 36 -11.60 14.84 0.40
C HIS A 36 -11.06 13.42 0.13
N CYS A 37 -10.07 13.34 -0.75
CA CYS A 37 -9.32 12.12 -1.05
C CYS A 37 -7.87 12.48 -1.39
N TYR A 38 -6.95 11.52 -1.28
CA TYR A 38 -5.59 11.68 -1.79
C TYR A 38 -5.40 10.75 -2.98
N THR A 39 -5.20 11.29 -4.18
CA THR A 39 -4.95 10.46 -5.38
C THR A 39 -3.46 10.24 -5.57
N LEU A 40 -3.10 9.04 -6.03
CA LEU A 40 -1.69 8.65 -6.22
C LEU A 40 -0.95 9.51 -7.26
N ASP A 41 -1.69 10.09 -8.21
CA ASP A 41 -1.23 10.88 -9.36
C ASP A 41 -1.53 12.39 -9.26
N GLY A 42 -2.27 12.84 -8.23
CA GLY A 42 -2.70 14.23 -8.06
C GLY A 42 -2.62 14.80 -6.64
N GLY A 43 -2.24 14.01 -5.64
CA GLY A 43 -2.10 14.46 -4.25
C GLY A 43 -3.45 14.75 -3.58
N HIS A 44 -3.50 15.74 -2.69
CA HIS A 44 -4.74 16.09 -1.99
C HIS A 44 -5.77 16.67 -2.95
N SER A 45 -6.93 16.02 -3.05
CA SER A 45 -8.00 16.37 -3.96
C SER A 45 -9.36 16.39 -3.26
N ILE A 46 -10.31 17.14 -3.82
CA ILE A 46 -11.74 16.97 -3.56
C ILE A 46 -12.34 16.29 -4.78
N LEU A 47 -13.15 15.25 -4.57
CA LEU A 47 -13.95 14.69 -5.66
C LEU A 47 -15.11 15.65 -5.95
N VAL A 48 -15.09 16.27 -7.13
CA VAL A 48 -16.07 17.29 -7.53
C VAL A 48 -16.75 16.87 -8.83
N ALA A 49 -18.03 17.24 -8.97
CA ALA A 49 -18.69 17.24 -10.27
C ALA A 49 -18.32 18.53 -11.02
N LEU A 50 -17.69 18.40 -12.19
CA LEU A 50 -17.31 19.55 -13.01
C LEU A 50 -18.54 20.22 -13.63
N ASP A 51 -18.68 21.52 -13.41
CA ASP A 51 -19.67 22.36 -14.09
C ASP A 51 -19.00 23.14 -15.22
N ASP A 52 -18.94 22.52 -16.40
CA ASP A 52 -18.44 23.13 -17.64
C ASP A 52 -19.44 24.10 -18.30
N GLY A 53 -20.50 24.48 -17.57
CA GLY A 53 -21.61 25.28 -18.07
C GLY A 53 -22.72 24.45 -18.72
N THR A 54 -22.55 23.13 -18.88
CA THR A 54 -23.61 22.25 -19.39
C THR A 54 -24.45 21.62 -18.28
N LEU A 55 -23.99 21.64 -17.02
CA LEU A 55 -24.64 20.96 -15.89
C LEU A 55 -26.03 21.55 -15.59
N GLY A 56 -26.17 22.87 -15.73
CA GLY A 56 -27.41 23.61 -15.48
C GLY A 56 -27.80 23.64 -13.99
N ASP A 57 -28.98 24.21 -13.71
CA ASP A 57 -29.44 24.45 -12.33
C ASP A 57 -30.02 23.21 -11.64
N ALA A 58 -30.43 22.19 -12.42
CA ALA A 58 -31.06 20.97 -11.93
C ALA A 58 -30.59 19.73 -12.72
N PRO A 59 -29.32 19.32 -12.58
CA PRO A 59 -28.79 18.14 -13.25
C PRO A 59 -29.46 16.85 -12.78
N THR A 60 -29.32 15.77 -13.55
CA THR A 60 -29.67 14.43 -13.08
C THR A 60 -28.52 13.84 -12.27
N LEU A 61 -28.81 12.88 -11.39
CA LEU A 61 -27.78 12.18 -10.62
C LEU A 61 -26.76 11.47 -11.54
N GLU A 62 -27.25 10.85 -12.62
CA GLU A 62 -26.39 10.23 -13.65
C GLU A 62 -25.40 11.24 -14.23
N LYS A 63 -25.88 12.43 -14.60
CA LYS A 63 -25.03 13.50 -15.12
C LYS A 63 -24.00 14.00 -14.10
N ILE A 64 -24.37 14.06 -12.82
CA ILE A 64 -23.41 14.41 -11.74
C ILE A 64 -22.30 13.36 -11.65
N VAL A 65 -22.68 12.08 -11.60
CA VAL A 65 -21.73 10.97 -11.46
C VAL A 65 -20.78 10.89 -12.65
N ASP A 66 -21.29 11.10 -13.87
CA ASP A 66 -20.47 11.12 -15.10
C ASP A 66 -19.45 12.26 -15.14
N MET A 67 -19.66 13.32 -14.35
CA MET A 67 -18.80 14.51 -14.32
C MET A 67 -17.86 14.54 -13.10
N LEU A 68 -17.81 13.46 -12.31
CA LEU A 68 -16.95 13.38 -11.13
C LEU A 68 -15.48 13.27 -11.51
N VAL A 69 -14.67 14.19 -11.00
CA VAL A 69 -13.20 14.17 -11.15
C VAL A 69 -12.53 14.56 -9.83
N PRO A 70 -11.34 14.01 -9.53
CA PRO A 70 -10.53 14.53 -8.45
C PRO A 70 -9.92 15.87 -8.88
N ALA A 71 -10.10 16.91 -8.06
CA ALA A 71 -9.55 18.23 -8.29
C ALA A 71 -8.71 18.70 -7.10
N PRO A 72 -7.55 19.36 -7.31
CA PRO A 72 -6.73 19.85 -6.20
C PRO A 72 -7.51 20.74 -5.26
N VAL A 73 -7.27 20.58 -3.95
CA VAL A 73 -8.05 21.29 -2.91
C VAL A 73 -7.93 22.81 -3.07
N LYS A 74 -6.72 23.34 -3.29
CA LYS A 74 -6.47 24.77 -3.58
C LYS A 74 -7.27 25.27 -4.79
N ALA A 75 -7.37 24.48 -5.86
CA ALA A 75 -8.09 24.86 -7.06
C ALA A 75 -9.59 25.00 -6.80
N VAL A 76 -10.18 24.03 -6.07
CA VAL A 76 -11.60 24.02 -5.71
C VAL A 76 -11.95 25.22 -4.83
N GLU A 77 -11.17 25.51 -3.81
CA GLU A 77 -11.43 26.67 -2.95
C GLU A 77 -11.28 28.00 -3.69
N ARG A 78 -10.27 28.12 -4.56
CA ARG A 78 -10.03 29.34 -5.33
C ARG A 78 -11.15 29.61 -6.34
N ALA A 79 -11.67 28.56 -6.98
CA ALA A 79 -12.81 28.67 -7.89
C ALA A 79 -14.13 28.90 -7.13
N GLY A 80 -14.21 28.43 -5.88
CA GLY A 80 -15.45 28.34 -5.12
C GLY A 80 -16.30 27.16 -5.60
N TRP A 81 -17.19 26.70 -4.73
CA TRP A 81 -18.06 25.56 -5.01
C TRP A 81 -19.51 25.86 -4.63
N ARG A 82 -20.41 25.03 -5.14
CA ARG A 82 -21.79 24.91 -4.65
C ARG A 82 -22.07 23.45 -4.32
N THR A 83 -23.10 23.20 -3.52
CA THR A 83 -23.58 21.85 -3.25
C THR A 83 -24.85 21.56 -4.02
N TRP A 84 -24.99 20.34 -4.55
CA TRP A 84 -26.25 19.86 -5.15
C TRP A 84 -26.53 18.43 -4.65
N GLU A 85 -27.64 18.23 -3.93
CA GLU A 85 -28.02 16.92 -3.35
C GLU A 85 -26.85 16.22 -2.60
N GLY A 86 -26.00 17.01 -1.93
CA GLY A 86 -24.83 16.53 -1.18
C GLY A 86 -23.52 16.46 -1.97
N PHE A 87 -23.53 16.59 -3.30
CA PHE A 87 -22.33 16.62 -4.13
C PHE A 87 -21.68 18.00 -4.17
N VAL A 88 -20.35 18.05 -4.22
CA VAL A 88 -19.59 19.26 -4.50
C VAL A 88 -19.58 19.49 -6.01
N VAL A 89 -20.06 20.65 -6.44
CA VAL A 89 -20.06 21.08 -7.84
C VAL A 89 -19.14 22.28 -7.97
N CYS A 90 -18.16 22.18 -8.86
CA CYS A 90 -17.13 23.19 -9.04
C CYS A 90 -16.93 23.49 -10.53
N ASN A 91 -16.83 24.76 -10.88
CA ASN A 91 -16.48 25.17 -12.23
C ASN A 91 -14.95 25.30 -12.31
N LEU A 92 -14.30 24.30 -12.88
CA LEU A 92 -12.86 24.29 -13.11
C LEU A 92 -12.57 24.13 -14.60
N PRO A 93 -11.47 24.72 -15.11
CA PRO A 93 -11.08 24.57 -16.50
C PRO A 93 -10.76 23.09 -16.79
N TYR A 94 -11.43 22.53 -17.79
CA TYR A 94 -11.23 21.14 -18.21
C TYR A 94 -10.96 21.10 -19.71
N ASP A 95 -9.90 20.39 -20.10
CA ASP A 95 -9.57 20.10 -21.49
C ASP A 95 -9.90 18.63 -21.77
N PRO A 96 -10.67 18.30 -22.83
CA PRO A 96 -11.03 16.91 -23.13
C PRO A 96 -9.85 15.97 -23.43
N THR A 97 -8.68 16.52 -23.76
CA THR A 97 -7.45 15.77 -24.08
C THR A 97 -6.48 15.72 -22.89
N LEU A 98 -6.33 16.84 -22.17
CA LEU A 98 -5.36 16.98 -21.07
C LEU A 98 -5.96 16.72 -19.69
N GLY A 99 -7.29 16.68 -19.58
CA GLY A 99 -8.00 16.56 -18.31
C GLY A 99 -8.16 17.91 -17.61
N LEU A 100 -8.21 17.87 -16.27
CA LEU A 100 -8.33 19.07 -15.45
C LEU A 100 -7.10 19.96 -15.62
N VAL A 101 -7.30 21.22 -15.99
CA VAL A 101 -6.20 22.19 -16.16
C VAL A 101 -6.03 22.95 -14.85
N THR A 102 -4.93 22.68 -14.16
CA THR A 102 -4.61 23.25 -12.86
C THR A 102 -3.48 24.27 -12.97
N ASP A 103 -3.46 25.25 -12.06
CA ASP A 103 -2.31 26.16 -11.93
C ASP A 103 -1.19 25.39 -11.20
N PRO A 104 0.09 25.52 -11.60
CA PRO A 104 1.20 24.92 -10.84
C PRO A 104 1.22 25.30 -9.35
N ALA A 105 0.66 26.44 -8.95
CA ALA A 105 0.51 26.83 -7.54
C ALA A 105 -0.54 25.98 -6.78
N ASP A 106 -1.44 25.31 -7.50
CA ASP A 106 -2.39 24.35 -6.95
C ASP A 106 -1.80 22.95 -6.87
N ASP A 107 -0.50 22.77 -7.09
CA ASP A 107 0.13 21.49 -6.84
C ASP A 107 -0.03 21.12 -5.35
N GLU A 108 -0.57 19.93 -5.14
CA GLU A 108 -0.84 19.35 -3.83
C GLU A 108 0.11 18.17 -3.55
N TYR A 109 1.13 17.99 -4.39
CA TYR A 109 2.30 17.17 -4.10
C TYR A 109 3.31 17.94 -3.24
N GLY A 110 3.48 17.50 -1.99
CA GLY A 110 4.47 18.08 -1.08
C GLY A 110 4.12 19.53 -0.77
N ASP A 111 3.26 19.74 0.22
CA ASP A 111 2.96 21.06 0.72
C ASP A 111 4.25 21.72 1.26
N GLY A 112 4.78 22.67 0.48
CA GLY A 112 5.94 23.48 0.78
C GLY A 112 5.85 24.22 2.11
N SER A 113 6.24 23.55 3.19
CA SER A 113 6.87 24.21 4.32
C SER A 113 8.30 24.55 3.92
N ASP A 114 8.57 25.85 3.81
CA ASP A 114 9.93 26.39 3.82
C ASP A 114 10.74 25.71 4.93
N GLU A 115 11.89 25.16 4.56
CA GLU A 115 12.94 24.74 5.46
C GLU A 115 13.49 25.95 6.22
N SER A 116 12.82 26.39 7.29
CA SER A 116 13.49 27.15 8.36
C SER A 116 12.74 27.08 9.69
N GLU A 117 13.44 26.46 10.64
CA GLU A 117 13.34 26.63 12.08
C GLU A 117 12.22 25.88 12.84
N THR A 118 12.68 24.86 13.56
CA THR A 118 12.08 24.23 14.75
C THR A 118 10.86 23.34 14.51
N SER A 119 11.06 22.25 13.75
CA SER A 119 10.24 21.04 13.92
C SER A 119 10.62 20.38 15.24
N GLU A 120 9.79 20.57 16.26
CA GLU A 120 9.56 19.50 17.23
C GLU A 120 9.07 18.29 16.42
N SER A 121 9.85 17.22 16.50
CA SER A 121 9.58 15.91 15.90
C SER A 121 8.13 15.50 16.15
N ALA A 122 7.29 15.59 15.11
CA ALA A 122 6.07 14.81 15.04
C ALA A 122 6.52 13.36 14.93
N GLU A 123 6.59 12.69 16.09
CA GLU A 123 6.82 11.26 16.18
C GLU A 123 5.85 10.56 15.20
N PRO A 124 6.33 9.59 14.40
CA PRO A 124 5.44 8.83 13.53
C PRO A 124 4.35 8.23 14.41
N VAL A 125 3.10 8.58 14.13
CA VAL A 125 1.95 7.98 14.81
C VAL A 125 2.02 6.49 14.49
N MET A 126 2.50 5.70 15.46
CA MET A 126 2.50 4.25 15.35
C MET A 126 1.05 3.81 15.18
N THR A 127 0.70 3.42 13.98
CA THR A 127 -0.60 2.85 13.70
C THR A 127 -0.71 1.52 14.43
N MET A 128 -1.46 1.50 15.52
CA MET A 128 -1.62 0.31 16.36
C MET A 128 -2.48 -0.71 15.63
N LEU A 129 -1.86 -1.78 15.12
CA LEU A 129 -2.57 -2.92 14.54
C LEU A 129 -3.13 -3.83 15.65
N ALA A 130 -4.38 -4.26 15.50
CA ALA A 130 -5.03 -5.17 16.43
C ALA A 130 -5.78 -6.28 15.68
N VAL A 131 -5.68 -7.50 16.18
CA VAL A 131 -6.42 -8.65 15.63
C VAL A 131 -7.91 -8.46 15.88
N GLY A 132 -8.72 -8.68 14.84
CA GLY A 132 -10.16 -8.47 14.86
C GLY A 132 -10.60 -7.06 14.46
N GLU A 133 -9.66 -6.14 14.26
CA GLU A 133 -9.92 -4.79 13.77
C GLU A 133 -9.58 -4.66 12.28
N PRO A 134 -10.21 -3.74 11.54
CA PRO A 134 -9.83 -3.44 10.16
C PRO A 134 -8.37 -2.98 10.04
N TYR A 135 -7.71 -3.37 8.95
CA TYR A 135 -6.40 -2.85 8.60
C TYR A 135 -6.52 -1.33 8.37
N PRO A 136 -5.74 -0.50 9.09
CA PRO A 136 -5.86 0.95 9.02
C PRO A 136 -5.62 1.49 7.61
N GLY A 137 -6.49 2.40 7.17
CA GLY A 137 -6.38 3.05 5.86
C GLY A 137 -6.77 2.18 4.67
N ARG A 138 -7.11 0.89 4.87
CA ARG A 138 -7.46 0.00 3.76
C ARG A 138 -8.44 -1.10 4.15
N VAL A 139 -9.66 -1.00 3.61
CA VAL A 139 -10.76 -1.95 3.84
C VAL A 139 -10.90 -3.02 2.77
N GLN A 140 -10.26 -2.86 1.61
CA GLN A 140 -10.32 -3.82 0.50
C GLN A 140 -8.93 -4.26 0.07
N TRP A 141 -8.76 -5.57 -0.04
CA TRP A 141 -7.53 -6.20 -0.50
C TRP A 141 -7.86 -7.18 -1.63
N ARG A 142 -6.89 -7.37 -2.53
CA ARG A 142 -6.99 -8.43 -3.52
C ARG A 142 -6.64 -9.76 -2.86
N ASP A 143 -7.38 -10.81 -3.18
CA ASP A 143 -7.04 -12.16 -2.73
C ASP A 143 -5.64 -12.57 -3.23
N GLY A 144 -4.83 -13.10 -2.32
CA GLY A 144 -3.43 -13.44 -2.55
C GLY A 144 -2.48 -12.24 -2.64
N ALA A 145 -2.93 -11.03 -2.33
CA ALA A 145 -2.02 -9.87 -2.31
C ALA A 145 -0.99 -10.03 -1.19
N CYS A 146 0.27 -9.79 -1.51
CA CYS A 146 1.35 -9.71 -0.55
C CYS A 146 2.04 -8.36 -0.71
N GLU A 147 2.15 -7.60 0.37
CA GLU A 147 2.83 -6.30 0.38
C GLU A 147 4.01 -6.36 1.35
N ILE A 148 5.15 -5.88 0.87
CA ILE A 148 6.40 -5.88 1.62
C ILE A 148 6.91 -4.44 1.65
N SER A 149 7.12 -3.92 2.85
CA SER A 149 7.74 -2.61 3.06
C SER A 149 9.02 -2.78 3.85
N ILE A 150 10.13 -2.27 3.34
CA ILE A 150 11.44 -2.34 3.95
C ILE A 150 11.87 -0.92 4.31
N THR A 151 12.16 -0.71 5.59
CA THR A 151 12.44 0.60 6.17
C THR A 151 13.63 0.52 7.12
N GLN A 152 14.09 1.64 7.67
CA GLN A 152 15.16 1.62 8.67
C GLN A 152 14.73 0.90 9.96
N GLN A 153 13.43 0.94 10.27
CA GLN A 153 12.83 0.35 11.47
C GLN A 153 12.71 -1.18 11.37
N GLY A 154 12.60 -1.73 10.16
CA GLY A 154 12.45 -3.15 9.94
C GLY A 154 11.74 -3.48 8.63
N VAL A 155 11.07 -4.62 8.61
CA VAL A 155 10.30 -5.09 7.46
C VAL A 155 8.87 -5.36 7.89
N ASP A 156 7.92 -4.78 7.16
CA ASP A 156 6.51 -5.11 7.25
C ASP A 156 6.13 -6.06 6.12
N PHE A 157 5.46 -7.16 6.46
CA PHE A 157 4.97 -8.16 5.53
C PHE A 157 3.46 -8.33 5.77
N VAL A 158 2.66 -7.91 4.81
CA VAL A 158 1.20 -8.03 4.86
C VAL A 158 0.75 -9.03 3.82
N LEU A 159 0.10 -10.10 4.25
CA LEU A 159 -0.52 -11.10 3.38
C LEU A 159 -2.03 -10.99 3.49
N ALA A 160 -2.71 -10.83 2.36
CA ALA A 160 -4.15 -10.79 2.28
C ALA A 160 -4.69 -12.06 1.59
N LEU A 161 -5.52 -12.83 2.29
CA LEU A 161 -6.18 -14.03 1.78
C LEU A 161 -7.69 -13.86 1.91
N ALA A 162 -8.47 -14.22 0.90
CA ALA A 162 -9.92 -14.14 0.99
C ALA A 162 -10.48 -15.28 1.85
N ASN A 163 -11.13 -14.94 2.98
CA ASN A 163 -11.71 -15.91 3.91
C ASN A 163 -10.68 -16.96 4.40
N PRO A 164 -9.57 -16.53 5.03
CA PRO A 164 -8.51 -17.45 5.42
C PRO A 164 -9.04 -18.53 6.36
N THR A 165 -8.67 -19.77 6.09
CA THR A 165 -9.10 -20.92 6.88
C THR A 165 -8.48 -20.89 8.28
N THR A 166 -9.12 -21.57 9.23
CA THR A 166 -8.57 -21.75 10.58
C THR A 166 -7.16 -22.36 10.56
N HIS A 167 -6.84 -23.21 9.58
CA HIS A 167 -5.51 -23.79 9.42
C HIS A 167 -4.48 -22.76 8.95
N GLU A 168 -4.83 -21.89 7.99
CA GLU A 168 -3.95 -20.81 7.53
C GLU A 168 -3.70 -19.77 8.64
N VAL A 169 -4.76 -19.32 9.31
CA VAL A 169 -4.64 -18.37 10.44
C VAL A 169 -3.76 -18.96 11.55
N LYS A 170 -3.95 -20.24 11.89
CA LYS A 170 -3.14 -20.93 12.90
C LYS A 170 -1.69 -21.09 12.47
N ALA A 171 -1.44 -21.51 11.23
CA ALA A 171 -0.10 -21.67 10.68
C ALA A 171 0.66 -20.34 10.63
N PHE A 172 0.01 -19.26 10.18
CA PHE A 172 0.60 -17.92 10.15
C PHE A 172 0.94 -17.43 11.58
N ARG A 173 -0.05 -17.53 12.50
CA ARG A 173 0.06 -16.99 13.85
C ARG A 173 1.03 -17.75 14.76
N LYS A 174 1.08 -19.08 14.65
CA LYS A 174 1.79 -19.96 15.60
C LYS A 174 2.66 -21.03 14.95
N GLY A 175 2.61 -21.19 13.63
CA GLY A 175 3.36 -22.21 12.92
C GLY A 175 4.82 -21.85 12.69
N ASN A 176 5.48 -22.64 11.86
CA ASN A 176 6.78 -22.31 11.30
C ASN A 176 6.55 -21.32 10.15
N ALA A 177 7.34 -20.24 10.13
CA ALA A 177 7.38 -19.27 9.04
C ALA A 177 8.72 -19.42 8.32
N GLU A 178 8.69 -19.84 7.06
CA GLU A 178 9.88 -20.02 6.23
C GLU A 178 9.94 -18.89 5.21
N PHE A 179 11.11 -18.28 5.05
CA PHE A 179 11.36 -17.26 4.04
C PHE A 179 12.64 -17.57 3.25
N ALA A 180 12.66 -17.11 2.00
CA ALA A 180 13.81 -17.21 1.11
C ALA A 180 13.93 -15.96 0.24
N LEU A 181 15.17 -15.53 -0.02
CA LEU A 181 15.48 -14.38 -0.86
C LEU A 181 16.20 -14.82 -2.13
N VAL A 182 15.71 -14.37 -3.29
CA VAL A 182 16.42 -14.47 -4.57
C VAL A 182 16.67 -13.04 -5.06
N PRO A 183 17.86 -12.48 -4.83
CA PRO A 183 18.17 -11.14 -5.30
C PRO A 183 18.38 -11.13 -6.82
N GLY A 184 17.77 -10.14 -7.46
CA GLY A 184 18.10 -9.69 -8.81
C GLY A 184 18.77 -8.32 -8.78
N ARG A 185 19.11 -7.80 -9.96
CA ARG A 185 19.71 -6.47 -10.07
C ARG A 185 18.70 -5.36 -9.81
N HIS A 186 17.45 -5.54 -10.25
CA HIS A 186 16.39 -4.54 -10.16
C HIS A 186 15.21 -4.98 -9.29
N HIS A 187 15.26 -6.20 -8.76
CA HIS A 187 14.20 -6.77 -7.94
C HIS A 187 14.76 -7.66 -6.85
N LEU A 188 13.93 -8.00 -5.87
CA LEU A 188 14.19 -8.99 -4.85
C LEU A 188 12.96 -9.90 -4.76
N MET A 189 13.13 -11.17 -5.08
CA MET A 189 12.05 -12.13 -4.86
C MET A 189 12.06 -12.58 -3.42
N TRP A 190 10.91 -12.42 -2.76
CA TRP A 190 10.62 -13.09 -1.50
C TRP A 190 9.83 -14.35 -1.80
N ALA A 191 10.29 -15.50 -1.33
CA ALA A 191 9.44 -16.68 -1.23
C ALA A 191 9.11 -16.93 0.23
N TYR A 192 7.87 -17.32 0.51
CA TYR A 192 7.38 -17.52 1.88
C TYR A 192 6.46 -18.72 2.00
N LYS A 193 6.40 -19.29 3.21
CA LYS A 193 5.55 -20.43 3.54
C LYS A 193 5.24 -20.44 5.03
N PHE A 194 4.02 -20.84 5.40
CA PHE A 194 3.59 -20.96 6.79
C PHE A 194 2.96 -22.32 7.03
N THR A 195 3.52 -23.11 7.95
CA THR A 195 3.03 -24.46 8.25
C THR A 195 2.80 -24.66 9.74
N ASP A 196 1.81 -25.45 10.11
CA ASP A 196 1.67 -25.91 11.49
C ASP A 196 2.32 -27.30 11.64
N PRO A 197 3.47 -27.43 12.32
CA PRO A 197 4.15 -28.72 12.47
C PRO A 197 3.35 -29.73 13.31
N GLN A 198 2.28 -29.30 13.99
CA GLN A 198 1.36 -30.18 14.72
C GLN A 198 0.18 -30.66 13.87
N ASP A 199 0.02 -30.14 12.65
CA ASP A 199 -1.00 -30.61 11.73
C ASP A 199 -0.53 -31.91 11.05
N SER A 200 -1.44 -32.87 10.94
CA SER A 200 -1.15 -34.16 10.30
C SER A 200 -1.15 -34.07 8.77
N ASP A 201 -1.80 -33.06 8.18
CA ASP A 201 -1.78 -32.84 6.74
C ASP A 201 -0.79 -31.71 6.39
N PRO A 202 0.34 -32.02 5.71
CA PRO A 202 1.34 -31.01 5.35
C PRO A 202 0.84 -29.99 4.33
N ARG A 203 -0.36 -30.21 3.74
CA ARG A 203 -1.01 -29.27 2.82
C ARG A 203 -1.80 -28.20 3.55
N HIS A 204 -2.10 -28.38 4.83
CA HIS A 204 -2.73 -27.35 5.65
C HIS A 204 -1.74 -26.22 5.98
N GLY A 205 -2.23 -24.99 5.99
CA GLY A 205 -1.43 -23.79 6.10
C GLY A 205 -1.22 -23.11 4.74
N ILE A 206 -0.25 -22.22 4.68
CA ILE A 206 0.05 -21.43 3.48
C ILE A 206 1.26 -22.07 2.81
N GLN A 207 1.04 -22.63 1.62
CA GLN A 207 2.09 -23.26 0.83
C GLN A 207 3.07 -22.23 0.26
N TRP A 208 4.19 -22.70 -0.30
CA TRP A 208 5.16 -21.82 -0.94
C TRP A 208 4.49 -20.91 -1.96
N SER A 209 4.68 -19.61 -1.74
CA SER A 209 4.29 -18.53 -2.64
C SER A 209 5.44 -17.55 -2.75
N ASP A 210 5.35 -16.58 -3.65
CA ASP A 210 6.37 -15.57 -3.85
C ASP A 210 5.77 -14.18 -4.10
N GLN A 211 6.58 -13.17 -3.78
CA GLN A 211 6.26 -11.77 -3.98
C GLN A 211 7.54 -11.03 -4.42
N PRO A 212 7.56 -10.41 -5.61
CA PRO A 212 8.63 -9.50 -5.98
C PRO A 212 8.55 -8.21 -5.16
N TRP A 213 9.71 -7.66 -4.81
CA TRP A 213 9.87 -6.35 -4.22
C TRP A 213 10.93 -5.56 -4.98
N GLU A 214 10.70 -4.26 -5.16
CA GLU A 214 11.62 -3.35 -5.83
C GLU A 214 11.81 -2.08 -4.99
N TYR A 215 13.07 -1.72 -4.71
CA TYR A 215 13.42 -0.55 -3.90
C TYR A 215 12.74 0.74 -4.39
N HIS A 216 12.76 0.95 -5.71
CA HIS A 216 12.25 2.17 -6.35
C HIS A 216 10.72 2.21 -6.51
N ARG A 217 10.01 1.10 -6.23
CA ARG A 217 8.55 0.97 -6.39
C ARG A 217 7.82 0.61 -5.11
N GLN A 218 8.50 0.63 -3.96
CA GLN A 218 7.79 0.48 -2.68
C GLN A 218 6.65 1.50 -2.62
N ALA A 219 5.43 1.01 -2.38
CA ALA A 219 4.22 1.81 -2.42
C ALA A 219 4.26 3.00 -1.45
N ALA A 220 3.38 3.99 -1.66
CA ALA A 220 3.30 5.19 -0.85
C ALA A 220 3.19 4.85 0.65
N GLY A 221 4.32 4.99 1.35
CA GLY A 221 4.57 4.59 2.72
C GLY A 221 5.92 5.14 3.16
N PRO A 222 6.55 4.62 4.21
CA PRO A 222 7.90 5.04 4.57
C PRO A 222 8.85 4.75 3.40
N ALA A 223 9.78 5.69 3.15
CA ALA A 223 10.76 5.54 2.09
C ALA A 223 11.56 4.24 2.27
N ALA A 224 11.78 3.54 1.15
CA ALA A 224 12.57 2.32 1.16
C ALA A 224 13.98 2.61 1.72
N ALA A 225 14.41 1.80 2.68
CA ALA A 225 15.70 1.97 3.33
C ALA A 225 16.29 0.64 3.80
N VAL A 226 17.60 0.63 4.02
CA VAL A 226 18.32 -0.53 4.53
C VAL A 226 17.94 -0.77 6.01
N PRO A 227 17.45 -1.97 6.38
CA PRO A 227 16.98 -2.24 7.74
C PRO A 227 18.14 -2.59 8.69
N ALA A 228 18.24 -1.85 9.81
CA ALA A 228 19.26 -2.03 10.85
C ALA A 228 20.72 -2.03 10.36
N GLY A 229 21.68 -2.09 11.28
CA GLY A 229 23.11 -2.17 10.95
C GLY A 229 23.56 -3.59 10.57
N ARG A 230 24.61 -3.69 9.73
CA ARG A 230 25.25 -4.98 9.38
C ARG A 230 25.64 -5.79 10.61
N GLY A 231 25.52 -7.11 10.50
CA GLY A 231 25.78 -8.03 11.62
C GLY A 231 24.69 -8.04 12.70
N GLY A 232 23.63 -7.23 12.56
CA GLY A 232 22.44 -7.27 13.39
C GLY A 232 21.27 -7.97 12.70
N SER A 233 20.25 -8.34 13.48
CA SER A 233 18.92 -8.70 12.97
C SER A 233 18.03 -7.44 12.88
N PHE A 234 16.84 -7.57 12.30
CA PHE A 234 15.80 -6.54 12.27
C PHE A 234 14.46 -7.13 12.69
N GLN A 235 13.47 -6.27 12.97
CA GLN A 235 12.11 -6.73 13.24
C GLN A 235 11.38 -6.98 11.91
N LEU A 236 10.87 -8.21 11.75
CA LEU A 236 9.95 -8.57 10.67
C LEU A 236 8.55 -8.72 11.26
N GLN A 237 7.69 -7.75 10.97
CA GLN A 237 6.29 -7.73 11.37
C GLN A 237 5.45 -8.41 10.29
N LEU A 238 4.73 -9.44 10.68
CA LEU A 238 3.86 -10.23 9.83
C LEU A 238 2.41 -9.93 10.17
N VAL A 239 1.63 -9.57 9.16
CA VAL A 239 0.19 -9.29 9.25
C VAL A 239 -0.55 -10.19 8.27
N LEU A 240 -1.54 -10.92 8.76
CA LEU A 240 -2.52 -11.62 7.92
C LEU A 240 -3.82 -10.82 7.96
N VAL A 241 -4.33 -10.48 6.78
CA VAL A 241 -5.59 -9.77 6.60
C VAL A 241 -6.57 -10.67 5.85
N ASP A 242 -7.83 -10.72 6.29
CA ASP A 242 -8.89 -11.28 5.45
C ASP A 242 -9.20 -10.28 4.34
N ALA A 243 -8.90 -10.67 3.10
CA ALA A 243 -9.06 -9.80 1.95
C ALA A 243 -10.52 -9.40 1.67
N SER A 244 -11.48 -10.21 2.15
CA SER A 244 -12.91 -9.98 1.94
C SER A 244 -13.49 -8.90 2.86
N THR A 245 -12.85 -8.68 4.01
CA THR A 245 -13.35 -7.80 5.08
C THR A 245 -12.38 -6.69 5.46
N GLY A 246 -11.11 -6.82 5.07
CA GLY A 246 -10.02 -5.97 5.52
C GLY A 246 -9.64 -6.19 6.99
N VAL A 247 -10.18 -7.19 7.68
CA VAL A 247 -9.92 -7.44 9.10
C VAL A 247 -8.56 -8.12 9.28
N VAL A 248 -7.79 -7.68 10.28
CA VAL A 248 -6.55 -8.32 10.69
C VAL A 248 -6.85 -9.63 11.42
N GLU A 249 -6.51 -10.76 10.81
CA GLU A 249 -6.76 -12.10 11.34
C GLU A 249 -5.61 -12.61 12.22
N ALA A 250 -4.38 -12.18 11.92
CA ALA A 250 -3.23 -12.52 12.74
C ALA A 250 -2.13 -11.46 12.67
N LEU A 251 -1.42 -11.31 13.79
CA LEU A 251 -0.20 -10.51 13.92
C LEU A 251 0.90 -11.38 14.54
N ARG A 252 2.11 -11.28 14.00
CA ARG A 252 3.29 -11.95 14.55
C ARG A 252 4.53 -11.11 14.28
N MET A 253 5.40 -11.00 15.25
CA MET A 253 6.72 -10.39 15.09
C MET A 253 7.79 -11.47 15.18
N ILE A 254 8.74 -11.46 14.25
CA ILE A 254 9.87 -12.39 14.24
C ILE A 254 11.17 -11.62 13.96
N GLY A 255 12.29 -12.19 14.41
CA GLY A 255 13.63 -11.70 14.08
C GLY A 255 14.32 -12.69 13.14
N PRO A 256 14.70 -12.30 11.91
CA PRO A 256 15.46 -13.16 11.02
C PRO A 256 16.86 -13.48 11.56
N SER A 257 17.51 -14.51 11.00
CA SER A 257 18.92 -14.77 11.26
C SER A 257 19.78 -13.59 10.76
N VAL A 258 20.98 -13.41 11.33
CA VAL A 258 21.90 -12.35 10.89
C VAL A 258 22.29 -12.55 9.42
N GLU A 259 22.48 -13.79 8.98
CA GLU A 259 22.79 -14.13 7.59
C GLU A 259 21.69 -13.69 6.63
N PHE A 260 20.42 -14.00 6.96
CA PHE A 260 19.29 -13.54 6.15
C PHE A 260 19.17 -12.02 6.16
N ALA A 261 19.42 -11.39 7.32
CA ALA A 261 19.37 -9.95 7.44
C ALA A 261 20.44 -9.25 6.61
N ASP A 262 21.69 -9.75 6.61
CA ASP A 262 22.77 -9.21 5.79
C ASP A 262 22.51 -9.42 4.30
N ALA A 263 22.00 -10.57 3.88
CA ALA A 263 21.62 -10.81 2.49
C ALA A 263 20.51 -9.85 2.00
N LEU A 264 19.53 -9.54 2.88
CA LEU A 264 18.53 -8.54 2.55
C LEU A 264 19.16 -7.15 2.37
N ARG A 265 20.06 -6.74 3.27
CA ARG A 265 20.76 -5.45 3.16
C ARG A 265 21.55 -5.36 1.87
N ASP A 266 22.29 -6.41 1.52
CA ASP A 266 23.07 -6.47 0.28
C ASP A 266 22.17 -6.26 -0.95
N ALA A 267 21.01 -6.92 -0.98
CA ALA A 267 20.03 -6.76 -2.06
C ALA A 267 19.45 -5.34 -2.13
N VAL A 268 19.09 -4.75 -0.98
CA VAL A 268 18.53 -3.40 -0.90
C VAL A 268 19.57 -2.35 -1.31
N GLU A 269 20.80 -2.44 -0.80
CA GLU A 269 21.92 -1.55 -1.15
C GLU A 269 22.27 -1.66 -2.64
N ALA A 270 22.29 -2.87 -3.19
CA ALA A 270 22.53 -3.09 -4.61
C ALA A 270 21.47 -2.40 -5.48
N GLN A 271 20.18 -2.56 -5.17
CA GLN A 271 19.11 -1.89 -5.93
C GLN A 271 19.14 -0.37 -5.78
N ALA A 272 19.38 0.14 -4.58
CA ALA A 272 19.48 1.58 -4.31
C ALA A 272 20.65 2.24 -5.07
N SER A 273 21.72 1.50 -5.33
CA SER A 273 22.89 1.99 -6.07
C SER A 273 22.69 2.08 -7.60
N VAL A 274 21.60 1.52 -8.12
CA VAL A 274 21.30 1.48 -9.56
C VAL A 274 20.15 2.46 -9.86
N PRO A 275 20.23 3.25 -10.96
CA PRO A 275 19.12 4.11 -11.37
C PRO A 275 17.82 3.32 -11.60
N HIS A 276 16.69 3.95 -11.29
CA HIS A 276 15.38 3.35 -11.55
C HIS A 276 15.18 3.12 -13.06
N ASP A 277 15.04 1.86 -13.46
CA ASP A 277 14.69 1.43 -14.81
C ASP A 277 13.52 0.43 -14.75
N PRO A 278 12.27 0.94 -14.83
CA PRO A 278 11.06 0.12 -14.83
C PRO A 278 11.06 -1.01 -15.86
N ALA A 279 11.65 -0.76 -17.03
CA ALA A 279 11.59 -1.69 -18.15
C ALA A 279 12.62 -2.81 -17.96
N ALA A 280 13.80 -2.50 -17.41
CA ALA A 280 14.78 -3.53 -17.02
C ALA A 280 14.26 -4.40 -15.88
N ALA A 281 13.63 -3.79 -14.87
CA ALA A 281 13.00 -4.52 -13.76
C ALA A 281 11.96 -5.54 -14.27
N ASN A 282 11.03 -5.08 -15.12
CA ASN A 282 9.99 -5.96 -15.67
C ASN A 282 10.58 -7.11 -16.51
N ARG A 283 11.59 -6.83 -17.36
CA ARG A 283 12.26 -7.89 -18.15
C ARG A 283 12.97 -8.91 -17.26
N GLU A 284 13.58 -8.46 -16.17
CA GLU A 284 14.28 -9.34 -15.23
C GLU A 284 13.27 -10.24 -14.50
N LEU A 285 12.18 -9.68 -13.98
CA LEU A 285 11.08 -10.42 -13.34
C LEU A 285 10.45 -11.44 -14.30
N GLU A 286 10.14 -11.04 -15.53
CA GLU A 286 9.65 -11.95 -16.57
C GLU A 286 10.64 -13.10 -16.83
N SER A 287 11.95 -12.81 -16.83
CA SER A 287 12.98 -13.83 -17.00
C SER A 287 13.01 -14.83 -15.84
N VAL A 288 12.87 -14.34 -14.60
CA VAL A 288 12.77 -15.18 -13.40
C VAL A 288 11.58 -16.13 -13.49
N TYR A 289 10.37 -15.63 -13.74
CA TYR A 289 9.16 -16.47 -13.89
C TYR A 289 9.18 -17.35 -15.15
N THR A 290 9.93 -16.96 -16.18
CA THR A 290 10.17 -17.82 -17.35
C THR A 290 11.08 -18.99 -16.98
N ARG A 291 12.09 -18.77 -16.15
CA ARG A 291 13.09 -19.77 -15.76
C ARG A 291 12.61 -20.70 -14.65
N TYR A 292 11.93 -20.15 -13.65
CA TYR A 292 11.44 -20.86 -12.47
C TYR A 292 9.93 -20.93 -12.51
N LYS A 293 9.38 -22.15 -12.54
CA LYS A 293 7.95 -22.39 -12.82
C LYS A 293 7.10 -22.45 -11.57
N SER A 294 7.72 -22.47 -10.41
CA SER A 294 7.06 -22.48 -9.11
C SER A 294 7.90 -21.74 -8.07
N SER A 295 7.25 -21.27 -7.01
CA SER A 295 7.94 -20.69 -5.86
C SER A 295 8.86 -21.71 -5.18
N THR A 296 8.55 -23.01 -5.27
CA THR A 296 9.46 -24.08 -4.85
C THR A 296 10.78 -24.07 -5.64
N ASP A 297 10.74 -23.80 -6.95
CA ASP A 297 11.96 -23.70 -7.76
C ASP A 297 12.80 -22.48 -7.34
N LEU A 298 12.15 -21.35 -6.97
CA LEU A 298 12.83 -20.17 -6.46
C LEU A 298 13.58 -20.47 -5.15
N VAL A 299 12.95 -21.22 -4.23
CA VAL A 299 13.56 -21.60 -2.96
C VAL A 299 14.83 -22.44 -3.14
N LEU A 300 14.94 -23.23 -4.22
CA LEU A 300 16.14 -24.01 -4.53
C LEU A 300 17.34 -23.17 -4.98
N VAL A 301 17.09 -21.94 -5.44
CA VAL A 301 18.12 -21.01 -5.92
C VAL A 301 18.28 -19.77 -5.04
N ALA A 302 17.61 -19.76 -3.89
CA ALA A 302 17.69 -18.67 -2.93
C ALA A 302 19.10 -18.51 -2.37
N GLU A 303 19.53 -17.26 -2.26
CA GLU A 303 20.82 -16.89 -1.69
C GLU A 303 20.80 -16.98 -0.17
N ALA A 304 19.69 -16.57 0.45
CA ALA A 304 19.49 -16.66 1.88
C ALA A 304 18.11 -17.22 2.21
N ARG A 305 18.05 -17.97 3.31
CA ARG A 305 16.84 -18.59 3.84
C ARG A 305 16.85 -18.51 5.35
N PHE A 306 15.67 -18.45 5.96
CA PHE A 306 15.52 -18.70 7.38
C PHE A 306 14.17 -19.31 7.70
N GLU A 307 14.11 -20.05 8.80
CA GLU A 307 12.89 -20.59 9.36
C GLU A 307 12.70 -20.05 10.78
N ALA A 308 11.65 -19.25 11.00
CA ALA A 308 11.19 -18.88 12.34
C ALA A 308 10.23 -19.93 12.87
N LEU A 309 10.70 -20.69 13.84
CA LEU A 309 9.94 -21.72 14.49
C LEU A 309 8.89 -21.18 15.45
N ARG A 310 7.92 -22.03 15.75
CA ARG A 310 6.88 -21.76 16.73
C ARG A 310 7.41 -21.34 18.11
N ASP A 311 8.56 -21.84 18.52
CA ASP A 311 9.18 -21.51 19.82
C ASP A 311 9.89 -20.14 19.84
N GLY A 312 9.84 -19.42 18.72
CA GLY A 312 10.48 -18.11 18.55
C GLY A 312 11.96 -18.21 18.17
N THR A 313 12.52 -19.41 18.01
CA THR A 313 13.89 -19.58 17.50
C THR A 313 13.91 -19.47 15.97
N ALA A 314 14.96 -18.85 15.44
CA ALA A 314 15.24 -18.85 14.00
C ALA A 314 16.35 -19.87 13.69
N ARG A 315 16.25 -20.58 12.57
CA ARG A 315 17.25 -21.52 12.07
C ARG A 315 17.57 -21.24 10.61
#